data_AF-A0A314Y433-F1
#
_entry.id   AF-A0A314Y433-F1
#
_cell.length_a   1.000
_cell.length_b   1.000
_cell.length_c   1.000
_cell.angle_alpha   90.00
_cell.angle_beta   90.00
_cell.angle_gamma   90.00
#
_symmetry.space_group_name_H-M   'P 1'
#
loop_
_entity.id
_entity.type
_entity.pdbx_description
1 polymer ?
#
loop_
_entity_poly.entity_id
_entity_poly.type
_entity_poly.pdbx_seq_one_letter_code
_entity_poly.pdbx_strand_id
1 'polypeptide(L)'
;MPELQPNTPDPPYDLISLEPQASQATGRSPTKLTQTLKWAAHPNPPLPIPIITADTTDPPSLHRLCTQTKLILNCVGPFRLYGEPVVAACAQTGCDYLDICGEPEFMERMEAKYHDRAVEAGSLVISACGFDSVPAEFGLMFNSRQWVDPALPNRVEAYVSLESEKRIVGNFGTFESAVLGVANADKLQELRRSRPRKPRPAIPGPPPPKGPTIEQQKDIGLWAVKLPSADAIVVRRTLGVLTETLVVFLGAMRVQNTLKKEKPSGQQ
;
A
#
# COMPACT_ATOMS: atom_id res chain seq x y z
N MET A 1 -13.05 3.56 44.50
CA MET A 1 -12.00 3.26 43.50
C MET A 1 -11.82 4.50 42.65
N PRO A 2 -10.64 5.11 42.59
CA PRO A 2 -10.41 6.29 41.77
C PRO A 2 -10.18 5.90 40.31
N GLU A 3 -10.77 6.65 39.38
CA GLU A 3 -10.55 6.56 37.93
C GLU A 3 -9.08 6.87 37.59
N LEU A 4 -8.41 5.91 36.95
CA LEU A 4 -7.14 6.13 36.27
C LEU A 4 -7.44 6.80 34.92
N GLN A 5 -7.20 8.11 34.83
CA GLN A 5 -7.07 8.76 33.53
C GLN A 5 -5.79 8.27 32.84
N PRO A 6 -5.84 7.84 31.57
CA PRO A 6 -4.64 7.49 30.85
C PRO A 6 -3.87 8.77 30.48
N ASN A 7 -2.76 9.02 31.18
CA ASN A 7 -1.70 9.91 30.71
C ASN A 7 -1.00 9.25 29.51
N THR A 8 -1.58 9.40 28.31
CA THR A 8 -0.85 9.12 27.07
C THR A 8 -0.09 10.38 26.67
N PRO A 9 1.24 10.36 26.55
CA PRO A 9 1.97 11.47 25.94
C PRO A 9 1.53 11.66 24.49
N ASP A 10 1.34 12.92 24.08
CA ASP A 10 1.00 13.27 22.70
C ASP A 10 1.99 12.62 21.72
N PRO A 11 1.52 12.06 20.59
CA PRO A 11 2.41 11.51 19.58
C PRO A 11 3.32 12.62 19.01
N PRO A 12 4.61 12.36 18.77
CA PRO A 12 5.60 13.36 18.34
C PRO A 12 5.49 13.76 16.86
N TYR A 13 4.31 13.63 16.25
CA TYR A 13 4.09 14.01 14.87
C TYR A 13 3.40 15.36 14.84
N ASP A 14 4.18 16.40 14.54
CA ASP A 14 3.64 17.70 14.15
C ASP A 14 2.54 17.48 13.11
N LEU A 15 1.31 17.88 13.43
CA LEU A 15 0.23 18.00 12.47
C LEU A 15 0.69 19.03 11.44
N ILE A 16 1.27 18.55 10.32
CA ILE A 16 1.59 19.38 9.17
C ILE A 16 0.27 19.99 8.73
N SER A 17 0.08 21.27 9.05
CA SER A 17 -0.96 22.11 8.49
C SER A 17 -0.66 22.20 6.99
N LEU A 18 -1.25 21.28 6.21
CA LEU A 18 -1.19 21.33 4.76
C LEU A 18 -1.97 22.57 4.34
N GLU A 19 -1.26 23.64 3.96
CA GLU A 19 -1.86 24.70 3.15
C GLU A 19 -2.62 24.07 1.97
N PRO A 20 -3.78 24.60 1.56
CA PRO A 20 -4.54 24.05 0.44
C PRO A 20 -3.69 24.09 -0.83
N GLN A 21 -3.04 22.97 -1.14
CA GLN A 21 -2.35 22.82 -2.40
C GLN A 21 -3.42 22.73 -3.50
N ALA A 22 -3.22 23.47 -4.60
CA ALA A 22 -4.18 23.52 -5.68
C ALA A 22 -4.36 22.13 -6.32
N SER A 23 -5.47 21.46 -6.01
CA SER A 23 -5.86 20.18 -6.61
C SER A 23 -6.23 20.35 -8.07
N GLN A 24 -5.93 19.35 -8.90
CA GLN A 24 -6.20 19.35 -10.33
C GLN A 24 -6.80 18.01 -10.76
N ALA A 25 -7.73 18.03 -11.70
CA ALA A 25 -8.27 16.82 -12.31
C ALA A 25 -7.55 16.53 -13.63
N THR A 26 -7.07 15.30 -13.80
CA THR A 26 -6.26 14.95 -14.98
C THR A 26 -6.84 13.74 -15.71
N GLY A 27 -6.77 13.77 -17.04
CA GLY A 27 -7.12 12.62 -17.87
C GLY A 27 -7.33 12.97 -19.35
N ARG A 28 -7.46 11.93 -20.18
CA ARG A 28 -7.52 12.04 -21.65
C ARG A 28 -8.76 12.76 -22.21
N SER A 29 -9.83 12.89 -21.43
CA SER A 29 -11.11 13.45 -21.91
C SER A 29 -11.61 14.53 -20.95
N PRO A 30 -11.37 15.82 -21.28
CA PRO A 30 -11.86 16.94 -20.48
C PRO A 30 -13.37 16.91 -20.26
N THR A 31 -14.13 16.48 -21.28
CA THR A 31 -15.59 16.35 -21.20
C THR A 31 -16.01 15.32 -20.15
N LYS A 32 -15.40 14.12 -20.15
CA LYS A 32 -15.72 13.08 -19.15
C LYS A 32 -15.33 13.54 -17.75
N LEU A 33 -14.15 14.15 -17.58
CA LEU A 33 -13.74 14.68 -16.28
C LEU A 33 -14.71 15.74 -15.76
N THR A 34 -15.13 16.68 -16.61
CA THR A 34 -16.12 17.70 -16.25
C THR A 34 -17.43 17.06 -15.80
N GLN A 35 -17.90 16.02 -16.48
CA GLN A 35 -19.10 15.28 -16.10
C GLN A 35 -18.92 14.53 -14.77
N THR A 36 -17.78 13.86 -14.58
CA THR A 36 -17.46 13.17 -13.33
C THR A 36 -17.39 14.13 -12.15
N LEU A 37 -16.78 15.31 -12.32
CA LEU A 37 -16.72 16.33 -11.27
C LEU A 37 -18.12 16.84 -10.90
N LYS A 38 -18.97 17.10 -11.90
CA LYS A 38 -20.38 17.48 -11.67
C LYS A 38 -21.15 16.39 -10.93
N TRP A 39 -20.96 15.13 -11.31
CA TRP A 39 -21.59 14.00 -10.63
C TRP A 39 -21.10 13.86 -9.18
N ALA A 40 -19.78 13.93 -8.96
CA ALA A 40 -19.18 13.76 -7.64
C ALA A 40 -19.53 14.89 -6.66
N ALA A 41 -19.73 16.11 -7.18
CA ALA A 41 -20.09 17.26 -6.36
C ALA A 41 -21.59 17.34 -6.02
N HIS A 42 -22.46 16.59 -6.72
CA HIS A 42 -23.91 16.68 -6.54
C HIS A 42 -24.32 16.43 -5.07
N PRO A 43 -25.19 17.28 -4.48
CA PRO A 43 -26.00 18.33 -5.10
C PRO A 43 -25.32 19.70 -5.28
N ASN A 44 -24.08 19.85 -4.81
CA ASN A 44 -23.34 21.10 -4.85
C ASN A 44 -22.65 21.31 -6.22
N PRO A 45 -22.30 22.57 -6.56
CA PRO A 45 -21.42 22.82 -7.71
C PRO A 45 -20.03 22.22 -7.47
N PRO A 46 -19.34 21.74 -8.51
CA PRO A 46 -17.96 21.27 -8.38
C PRO A 46 -17.04 22.41 -7.97
N LEU A 47 -16.03 22.08 -7.16
CA LEU A 47 -14.96 23.00 -6.84
C LEU A 47 -14.25 23.45 -8.12
N PRO A 48 -13.80 24.71 -8.21
CA PRO A 48 -13.12 25.23 -9.39
C PRO A 48 -11.67 24.70 -9.44
N ILE A 49 -11.52 23.44 -9.82
CA ILE A 49 -10.21 22.80 -10.00
C ILE A 49 -9.79 22.82 -11.48
N PRO A 50 -8.53 23.09 -11.80
CA PRO A 50 -8.02 22.99 -13.16
C PRO A 50 -8.18 21.58 -13.73
N ILE A 51 -8.49 21.50 -15.02
CA ILE A 51 -8.50 20.24 -15.77
C ILE A 51 -7.26 20.20 -16.67
N ILE A 52 -6.39 19.22 -16.45
CA ILE A 52 -5.22 18.97 -17.29
C ILE A 52 -5.46 17.74 -18.16
N THR A 53 -5.11 17.85 -19.45
CA THR A 53 -5.12 16.69 -20.33
C THR A 53 -3.78 15.95 -20.22
N ALA A 54 -3.84 14.67 -19.88
CA ALA A 54 -2.70 13.76 -19.92
C ALA A 54 -3.14 12.39 -20.43
N ASP A 55 -2.25 11.71 -21.14
CA ASP A 55 -2.49 10.40 -21.72
C ASP A 55 -1.34 9.47 -21.34
N THR A 56 -1.67 8.28 -20.81
CA THR A 56 -0.69 7.27 -20.41
C THR A 56 0.12 6.73 -21.60
N THR A 57 -0.33 6.97 -22.82
CA THR A 57 0.36 6.62 -24.07
C THR A 57 1.21 7.75 -24.65
N ASP A 58 1.20 8.95 -24.05
CA ASP A 58 2.00 10.12 -24.45
C ASP A 58 3.00 10.49 -23.33
N PRO A 59 4.24 9.95 -23.35
CA PRO A 59 5.24 10.22 -22.32
C PRO A 59 5.55 11.72 -22.11
N PRO A 60 5.69 12.55 -23.16
CA PRO A 60 5.75 14.01 -22.99
C PRO A 60 4.60 14.62 -22.18
N SER A 61 3.37 14.11 -22.30
CA SER A 61 2.25 14.60 -21.47
C SER A 61 2.44 14.27 -19.99
N LEU A 62 2.89 13.05 -19.68
CA LEU A 62 3.13 12.61 -18.31
C LEU A 62 4.30 13.37 -17.69
N HIS A 63 5.37 13.62 -18.44
CA HIS A 63 6.49 14.42 -17.98
C HIS A 63 6.06 15.86 -17.61
N ARG A 64 5.28 16.52 -18.49
CA ARG A 64 4.73 17.85 -18.19
C ARG A 64 3.83 17.83 -16.96
N LEU A 65 3.01 16.78 -16.79
CA LEU A 65 2.15 16.63 -15.61
C LEU A 65 2.98 16.48 -14.33
N CYS A 66 3.96 15.57 -14.31
CA CYS A 66 4.72 15.25 -13.10
C CYS A 66 5.64 16.42 -12.68
N THR A 67 6.21 17.15 -13.64
CA THR A 67 7.09 18.31 -13.33
C THR A 67 6.38 19.49 -12.65
N GLN A 68 5.04 19.58 -12.75
CA GLN A 68 4.24 20.62 -12.11
C GLN A 68 3.40 20.10 -10.93
N THR A 69 3.56 18.84 -10.55
CA THR A 69 2.72 18.16 -9.56
C THR A 69 3.59 17.57 -8.45
N LYS A 70 3.20 17.75 -7.19
CA LYS A 70 3.90 17.13 -6.06
C LYS A 70 3.54 15.67 -5.90
N LEU A 71 2.25 15.35 -6.06
CA LEU A 71 1.68 14.02 -5.84
C LEU A 71 0.62 13.70 -6.90
N ILE A 72 0.75 12.53 -7.54
CA ILE A 72 -0.26 11.93 -8.41
C ILE A 72 -1.04 10.85 -7.64
N LEU A 73 -2.36 11.00 -7.60
CA LEU A 73 -3.29 9.96 -7.18
C LEU A 73 -3.81 9.24 -8.42
N ASN A 74 -3.20 8.10 -8.75
CA ASN A 74 -3.52 7.36 -9.96
C ASN A 74 -4.70 6.40 -9.75
N CYS A 75 -5.82 6.72 -10.40
CA CYS A 75 -7.02 5.89 -10.44
C CYS A 75 -7.26 5.27 -11.83
N VAL A 76 -6.22 5.17 -12.67
CA VAL A 76 -6.31 4.65 -14.04
C VAL A 76 -5.91 3.17 -14.08
N GLY A 77 -6.94 2.31 -14.04
CA GLY A 77 -6.80 0.86 -14.25
C GLY A 77 -7.26 0.40 -15.64
N PRO A 78 -6.89 -0.83 -16.06
CA PRO A 78 -6.00 -1.77 -15.36
C PRO A 78 -4.55 -1.28 -15.30
N PHE A 79 -3.95 -1.35 -14.12
CA PHE A 79 -2.64 -0.78 -13.82
C PHE A 79 -1.52 -1.53 -14.55
N ARG A 80 -1.66 -2.85 -14.77
CA ARG A 80 -0.75 -3.62 -15.62
C ARG A 80 -0.56 -2.99 -17.01
N LEU A 81 -1.61 -2.40 -17.57
CA LEU A 81 -1.60 -1.84 -18.93
C LEU A 81 -1.21 -0.36 -18.92
N TYR A 82 -1.75 0.42 -17.98
CA TYR A 82 -1.68 1.89 -18.03
C TYR A 82 -0.87 2.52 -16.90
N GLY A 83 -0.53 1.77 -15.86
CA GLY A 83 0.09 2.31 -14.65
C GLY A 83 1.59 2.59 -14.79
N GLU A 84 2.32 1.77 -15.54
CA GLU A 84 3.79 1.87 -15.62
C GLU A 84 4.30 3.20 -16.18
N PRO A 85 3.74 3.75 -17.29
CA PRO A 85 4.16 5.06 -17.79
C PRO A 85 4.07 6.16 -16.74
N VAL A 86 3.05 6.11 -15.87
CA VAL A 86 2.85 7.09 -14.79
C VAL A 86 3.91 6.91 -13.69
N VAL A 87 4.15 5.67 -13.24
CA VAL A 87 5.21 5.37 -12.27
C VAL A 87 6.59 5.80 -12.78
N ALA A 88 6.88 5.51 -14.06
CA ALA A 88 8.13 5.89 -14.68
C ALA A 88 8.33 7.41 -14.72
N ALA A 89 7.29 8.17 -15.08
CA ALA A 89 7.35 9.63 -15.11
C ALA A 89 7.52 10.22 -13.68
N CYS A 90 6.80 9.70 -12.70
CA CYS A 90 6.95 10.07 -11.29
C CYS A 90 8.38 9.82 -10.78
N ALA A 91 8.88 8.59 -10.94
CA ALA A 91 10.22 8.20 -10.53
C ALA A 91 11.33 8.98 -11.24
N GLN A 92 11.10 9.46 -12.47
CA GLN A 92 12.07 10.29 -13.20
C GLN A 92 12.10 11.75 -12.75
N THR A 93 10.96 12.28 -12.31
CA THR A 93 10.79 13.72 -12.06
C THR A 93 10.81 14.10 -10.59
N GLY A 94 10.82 13.12 -9.68
CA GLY A 94 10.72 13.38 -8.23
C GLY A 94 9.28 13.62 -7.77
N CYS A 95 8.28 13.35 -8.61
CA CYS A 95 6.86 13.48 -8.26
C CYS A 95 6.39 12.24 -7.49
N ASP A 96 5.70 12.42 -6.37
CA ASP A 96 5.14 11.32 -5.60
C ASP A 96 3.99 10.64 -6.35
N TYR A 97 3.82 9.35 -6.10
CA TYR A 97 2.84 8.50 -6.74
C TYR A 97 2.12 7.65 -5.70
N LEU A 98 0.79 7.75 -5.68
CA LEU A 98 -0.10 6.86 -4.96
C LEU A 98 -1.11 6.23 -5.94
N ASP A 99 -1.47 4.96 -5.75
CA ASP A 99 -2.52 4.31 -6.52
C ASP A 99 -3.48 3.49 -5.65
N ILE A 100 -4.60 3.06 -6.26
CA ILE A 100 -5.58 2.13 -5.66
C ILE A 100 -5.45 0.71 -6.26
N CYS A 101 -4.27 0.34 -6.71
CA CYS A 101 -4.02 -0.90 -7.46
C CYS A 101 -4.25 -2.15 -6.60
N GLY A 102 -4.97 -3.11 -7.17
CA GLY A 102 -5.17 -4.45 -6.62
C GLY A 102 -4.41 -5.55 -7.38
N GLU A 103 -3.38 -5.21 -8.16
CA GLU A 103 -2.68 -6.14 -9.08
C GLU A 103 -1.27 -6.49 -8.57
N PRO A 104 -1.09 -7.65 -7.90
CA PRO A 104 0.19 -8.12 -7.35
C PRO A 104 1.42 -7.97 -8.23
N GLU A 105 1.30 -8.38 -9.49
CA GLU A 105 2.42 -8.38 -10.42
C GLU A 105 2.84 -6.97 -10.80
N PHE A 106 1.87 -6.07 -11.01
CA PHE A 106 2.18 -4.68 -11.29
C PHE A 106 2.97 -4.07 -10.13
N MET A 107 2.46 -4.21 -8.90
CA MET A 107 3.13 -3.66 -7.71
C MET A 107 4.57 -4.18 -7.55
N GLU A 108 4.76 -5.50 -7.61
CA GLU A 108 6.09 -6.10 -7.44
C GLU A 108 7.04 -5.73 -8.58
N ARG A 109 6.53 -5.60 -9.82
CA ARG A 109 7.33 -5.22 -10.99
C ARG A 109 7.73 -3.75 -10.96
N MET A 110 6.83 -2.85 -10.54
CA MET A 110 7.14 -1.44 -10.37
C MET A 110 8.20 -1.23 -9.30
N GLU A 111 8.06 -1.91 -8.15
CA GLU A 111 9.10 -1.92 -7.11
C GLU A 111 10.43 -2.44 -7.67
N ALA A 112 10.42 -3.53 -8.44
CA ALA A 112 11.65 -4.08 -9.02
C ALA A 112 12.37 -3.13 -9.96
N LYS A 113 11.62 -2.38 -10.78
CA LYS A 113 12.16 -1.60 -11.89
C LYS A 113 12.50 -0.16 -11.51
N TYR A 114 11.75 0.43 -10.59
CA TYR A 114 11.80 1.88 -10.34
C TYR A 114 12.25 2.26 -8.93
N HIS A 115 12.48 1.31 -8.02
CA HIS A 115 12.88 1.64 -6.63
C HIS A 115 14.13 2.53 -6.58
N ASP A 116 15.24 2.11 -7.18
CA ASP A 116 16.51 2.86 -7.12
C ASP A 116 16.38 4.25 -7.75
N ARG A 117 15.64 4.34 -8.86
CA ARG A 117 15.39 5.60 -9.55
C ARG A 117 14.53 6.55 -8.71
N ALA A 118 13.49 6.02 -8.07
CA ALA A 118 12.63 6.78 -7.18
C ALA A 118 13.40 7.30 -5.95
N VAL A 119 14.30 6.48 -5.40
CA VAL A 119 15.20 6.89 -4.31
C VAL A 119 16.15 8.01 -4.77
N GLU A 120 16.78 7.87 -5.94
CA GLU A 120 17.68 8.88 -6.51
C GLU A 120 16.96 10.22 -6.76
N ALA A 121 15.74 10.17 -7.30
CA ALA A 121 14.94 11.37 -7.60
C ALA A 121 14.21 11.95 -6.38
N GLY A 122 14.18 11.25 -5.25
CA GLY A 122 13.45 11.66 -4.04
C GLY A 122 11.92 11.53 -4.13
N SER A 123 11.39 10.68 -5.03
CA SER A 123 9.96 10.41 -5.15
C SER A 123 9.51 9.20 -4.33
N LEU A 124 8.34 9.29 -3.72
CA LEU A 124 7.63 8.16 -3.12
C LEU A 124 6.74 7.47 -4.17
N VAL A 125 6.79 6.13 -4.22
CA VAL A 125 5.92 5.31 -5.08
C VAL A 125 5.20 4.27 -4.21
N ILE A 126 3.92 4.50 -3.95
CA ILE A 126 3.11 3.71 -3.03
C ILE A 126 1.87 3.16 -3.75
N SER A 127 1.83 1.83 -3.92
CA SER A 127 0.66 1.15 -4.46
C SER A 127 -0.28 0.63 -3.38
N ALA A 128 -1.51 0.29 -3.79
CA ALA A 128 -2.53 -0.35 -2.95
C ALA A 128 -3.07 0.53 -1.80
N CYS A 129 -3.21 1.84 -2.04
CA CYS A 129 -3.84 2.79 -1.13
C CYS A 129 -5.38 2.76 -1.22
N GLY A 130 -5.96 1.59 -1.48
CA GLY A 130 -7.38 1.36 -1.70
C GLY A 130 -8.07 0.61 -0.57
N PHE A 131 -9.38 0.44 -0.71
CA PHE A 131 -10.24 -0.26 0.26
C PHE A 131 -9.78 -1.70 0.56
N ASP A 132 -9.28 -2.44 -0.42
CA ASP A 132 -8.91 -3.85 -0.21
C ASP A 132 -7.73 -3.97 0.78
N SER A 133 -6.71 -3.13 0.61
CA SER A 133 -5.42 -3.32 1.29
C SER A 133 -5.22 -2.41 2.52
N VAL A 134 -5.77 -1.19 2.54
CA VAL A 134 -5.61 -0.25 3.67
C VAL A 134 -6.15 -0.83 4.99
N PRO A 135 -7.38 -1.38 5.07
CA PRO A 135 -7.89 -1.97 6.30
C PRO A 135 -7.07 -3.17 6.78
N ALA A 136 -6.60 -4.01 5.86
CA ALA A 136 -5.77 -5.16 6.19
C ALA A 136 -4.42 -4.72 6.78
N GLU A 137 -3.79 -3.70 6.21
CA GLU A 137 -2.51 -3.16 6.70
C GLU A 137 -2.68 -2.47 8.06
N PHE A 138 -3.69 -1.60 8.22
CA PHE A 138 -3.98 -0.96 9.51
C PHE A 138 -4.33 -1.99 10.59
N GLY A 139 -5.08 -3.04 10.24
CA GLY A 139 -5.40 -4.15 11.14
C GLY A 139 -4.14 -4.87 11.63
N LEU A 140 -3.20 -5.19 10.72
CA LEU A 140 -1.90 -5.76 11.10
C LEU A 140 -1.13 -4.80 12.02
N MET A 141 -1.00 -3.53 11.63
CA MET A 141 -0.23 -2.53 12.38
C MET A 141 -0.79 -2.31 13.78
N PHE A 142 -2.11 -2.17 13.91
CA PHE A 142 -2.78 -2.00 15.19
C PHE A 142 -2.55 -3.20 16.11
N ASN A 143 -2.81 -4.43 15.63
CA ASN A 143 -2.64 -5.64 16.42
C ASN A 143 -1.19 -5.90 16.80
N SER A 144 -0.24 -5.62 15.89
CA SER A 144 1.18 -5.81 16.14
C SER A 144 1.71 -5.02 17.34
N ARG A 145 1.13 -3.85 17.61
CA ARG A 145 1.47 -3.00 18.76
C ARG A 145 0.89 -3.50 20.09
N GLN A 146 -0.10 -4.39 20.04
CA GLN A 146 -0.73 -4.98 21.24
C GLN A 146 -0.01 -6.26 21.70
N TRP A 147 0.88 -6.82 20.88
CA TRP A 147 1.60 -8.04 21.24
C TRP A 147 2.78 -7.74 22.16
N VAL A 148 2.97 -8.62 23.13
CA VAL A 148 4.08 -8.56 24.07
C VAL A 148 5.24 -9.40 23.55
N ASP A 149 6.47 -8.90 23.64
CA ASP A 149 7.66 -9.68 23.31
C ASP A 149 7.66 -11.02 24.08
N PRO A 150 7.93 -12.17 23.42
CA PRO A 150 8.40 -12.38 22.05
C PRO A 150 7.31 -12.81 21.04
N ALA A 151 6.04 -12.44 21.25
CA ALA A 151 4.94 -12.88 20.40
C ALA A 151 5.06 -12.34 18.96
N LEU A 152 4.85 -13.24 17.99
CA LEU A 152 4.91 -12.93 16.55
C LEU A 152 3.63 -13.42 15.86
N PRO A 153 3.13 -12.70 14.84
CA PRO A 153 1.96 -13.13 14.08
C PRO A 153 2.27 -14.40 13.30
N ASN A 154 1.59 -15.50 13.64
CA ASN A 154 1.70 -16.74 12.87
C ASN A 154 0.70 -16.79 11.69
N ARG A 155 -0.57 -16.42 11.94
CA ARG A 155 -1.65 -16.42 10.94
C ARG A 155 -2.59 -15.27 11.22
N VAL A 156 -3.03 -14.61 10.15
CA VAL A 156 -4.10 -13.60 10.17
C VAL A 156 -5.13 -14.01 9.14
N GLU A 157 -6.39 -14.03 9.55
CA GLU A 157 -7.53 -14.30 8.68
C GLU A 157 -8.42 -13.07 8.70
N ALA A 158 -8.68 -12.52 7.52
CA ALA A 158 -9.54 -11.37 7.34
C ALA A 158 -10.66 -11.76 6.39
N TYR A 159 -11.89 -11.44 6.79
CA TYR A 159 -13.09 -11.69 6.02
C TYR A 159 -13.73 -10.35 5.67
N VAL A 160 -14.18 -10.23 4.42
CA VAL A 160 -14.94 -9.07 3.94
C VAL A 160 -16.30 -9.58 3.49
N SER A 161 -17.37 -9.02 4.07
CA SER A 161 -18.74 -9.17 3.58
C SER A 161 -19.13 -7.89 2.86
N LEU A 162 -19.72 -8.02 1.68
CA LEU A 162 -20.25 -6.89 0.90
C LEU A 162 -21.76 -6.97 0.91
N GLU A 163 -22.41 -5.95 1.46
CA GLU A 163 -23.85 -5.84 1.55
C GLU A 163 -24.32 -4.55 0.87
N SER A 164 -25.49 -4.59 0.24
CA SER A 164 -26.11 -3.42 -0.36
C SER A 164 -27.62 -3.59 -0.39
N GLU A 165 -28.35 -2.56 0.02
CA GLU A 165 -29.82 -2.51 -0.02
C GLU A 165 -30.38 -2.53 -1.45
N LYS A 166 -29.60 -2.11 -2.46
CA LYS A 166 -30.05 -2.02 -3.86
C LYS A 166 -29.37 -3.01 -4.78
N ARG A 167 -28.06 -2.85 -4.99
CA ARG A 167 -27.23 -3.72 -5.83
C ARG A 167 -25.75 -3.52 -5.54
N ILE A 168 -24.98 -4.60 -5.63
CA ILE A 168 -23.52 -4.54 -5.66
C ILE A 168 -23.10 -4.27 -7.11
N VAL A 169 -22.26 -3.25 -7.32
CA VAL A 169 -21.77 -2.85 -8.64
C VAL A 169 -20.25 -2.94 -8.65
N GLY A 170 -19.70 -3.66 -9.63
CA GLY A 170 -18.26 -3.71 -9.88
C GLY A 170 -17.84 -2.71 -10.96
N ASN A 171 -16.64 -2.15 -10.84
CA ASN A 171 -16.03 -1.35 -11.91
C ASN A 171 -15.48 -2.27 -13.01
N PHE A 172 -15.62 -1.86 -14.27
CA PHE A 172 -15.12 -2.64 -15.43
C PHE A 172 -13.60 -2.84 -15.40
N GLY A 173 -12.84 -1.81 -15.01
CA GLY A 173 -11.39 -1.90 -14.85
C GLY A 173 -10.98 -2.90 -13.77
N THR A 174 -11.76 -3.03 -12.70
CA THR A 174 -11.53 -4.07 -11.68
C THR A 174 -11.74 -5.47 -12.25
N PHE A 175 -12.82 -5.67 -13.03
CA PHE A 175 -13.06 -6.95 -13.70
C PHE A 175 -11.92 -7.31 -14.66
N GLU A 176 -11.49 -6.38 -15.50
CA GLU A 176 -10.39 -6.59 -16.43
C GLU A 176 -9.07 -6.88 -15.69
N SER A 177 -8.80 -6.19 -14.59
CA SER A 177 -7.64 -6.45 -13.72
C SER A 177 -7.65 -7.88 -13.16
N ALA A 178 -8.83 -8.38 -12.74
CA ALA A 178 -8.97 -9.75 -12.25
C ALA A 178 -8.71 -10.78 -13.37
N VAL A 179 -9.28 -10.57 -14.56
CA VAL A 179 -9.06 -11.43 -15.73
C VAL A 179 -7.57 -11.47 -16.09
N LEU A 180 -6.93 -10.29 -16.18
CA LEU A 180 -5.50 -10.18 -16.48
C LEU A 180 -4.62 -10.76 -15.38
N GLY A 181 -5.04 -10.68 -14.11
CA GLY A 181 -4.37 -11.30 -12.98
C GLY A 181 -4.30 -12.81 -13.12
N VAL A 182 -5.42 -13.45 -13.49
CA VAL A 182 -5.46 -14.90 -13.76
C VAL A 182 -4.64 -15.25 -15.00
N ALA A 183 -4.83 -14.49 -16.09
CA ALA A 183 -4.15 -14.76 -17.37
C ALA A 183 -2.62 -14.60 -17.32
N ASN A 184 -2.07 -13.93 -16.31
CA ASN A 184 -0.64 -13.64 -16.18
C ASN A 184 -0.08 -14.09 -14.81
N ALA A 185 -0.68 -15.11 -14.18
CA ALA A 185 -0.24 -15.62 -12.89
C ALA A 185 1.17 -16.24 -12.94
N ASP A 186 1.54 -16.81 -14.08
CA ASP A 186 2.87 -17.32 -14.41
C ASP A 186 3.94 -16.22 -14.36
N LYS A 187 3.68 -15.04 -14.95
CA LYS A 187 4.61 -13.90 -14.94
C LYS A 187 4.91 -13.40 -13.54
N LEU A 188 3.91 -13.36 -12.66
CA LEU A 188 4.13 -13.06 -11.24
C LEU A 188 5.03 -14.10 -10.58
N GLN A 189 4.85 -15.38 -10.90
CA GLN A 189 5.68 -16.45 -10.38
C GLN A 189 7.12 -16.36 -10.89
N GLU A 190 7.32 -16.06 -12.17
CA GLU A 190 8.63 -15.84 -12.79
C GLU A 190 9.36 -14.66 -12.12
N LEU A 191 8.68 -13.53 -11.97
CA LEU A 191 9.22 -12.35 -11.27
C LEU A 191 9.65 -12.67 -9.83
N ARG A 192 8.87 -13.47 -9.11
CA ARG A 192 9.22 -13.87 -7.73
C ARG A 192 10.38 -14.86 -7.68
N ARG A 193 10.57 -15.67 -8.72
CA ARG A 193 11.70 -16.60 -8.82
C ARG A 193 13.00 -15.91 -9.20
N SER A 194 12.94 -14.82 -9.96
CA SER A 194 14.12 -14.06 -10.38
C SER A 194 14.69 -13.14 -9.29
N ARG A 195 13.99 -13.00 -8.16
CA ARG A 195 14.34 -12.06 -7.09
C ARG A 195 14.70 -12.77 -5.78
N PRO A 196 15.58 -12.16 -4.96
CA PRO A 196 15.84 -12.67 -3.62
C PRO A 196 14.57 -12.63 -2.77
N ARG A 197 14.43 -13.59 -1.86
CA ARG A 197 13.32 -13.62 -0.91
C ARG A 197 13.48 -12.48 0.09
N LYS A 198 12.42 -11.70 0.29
CA LYS A 198 12.38 -10.72 1.37
C LYS A 198 12.49 -11.42 2.73
N PRO A 199 13.23 -10.84 3.71
CA PRO A 199 13.26 -11.29 5.09
C PRO A 199 11.86 -11.48 5.67
N ARG A 200 11.73 -12.47 6.53
CA ARG A 200 10.51 -12.78 7.27
C ARG A 200 10.87 -13.11 8.71
N PRO A 201 9.99 -12.82 9.66
CA PRO A 201 10.22 -13.20 11.05
C PRO A 201 10.30 -14.73 11.15
N ALA A 202 11.26 -15.22 11.93
CA ALA A 202 11.38 -16.64 12.23
C ALA A 202 10.30 -17.01 13.26
N ILE A 203 9.22 -17.62 12.79
CA ILE A 203 8.12 -18.07 13.64
C ILE A 203 8.38 -19.53 14.01
N PRO A 204 8.54 -19.88 15.30
CA PRO A 204 8.74 -21.26 15.72
C PRO A 204 7.55 -22.16 15.37
N GLY A 205 7.83 -23.41 15.01
CA GLY A 205 6.83 -24.42 14.70
C GLY A 205 6.52 -24.57 13.20
N PRO A 206 5.59 -25.48 12.84
CA PRO A 206 5.20 -25.69 11.46
C PRO A 206 4.44 -24.47 10.92
N PRO A 207 4.57 -24.15 9.61
CA PRO A 207 3.78 -23.09 9.01
C PRO A 207 2.28 -23.43 9.09
N PRO A 208 1.40 -22.41 9.22
CA PRO A 208 -0.02 -22.66 9.25
C PRO A 208 -0.49 -23.30 7.93
N PRO A 209 -1.47 -24.20 7.99
CA PRO A 209 -2.01 -24.82 6.79
C PRO A 209 -2.60 -23.74 5.87
N LYS A 210 -2.45 -23.91 4.55
CA LYS A 210 -2.95 -22.93 3.56
C LYS A 210 -4.47 -22.77 3.57
N GLY A 211 -5.20 -23.74 4.14
CA GLY A 211 -6.66 -23.84 4.09
C GLY A 211 -7.16 -24.21 2.69
N PRO A 212 -8.43 -24.63 2.56
CA PRO A 212 -9.08 -24.78 1.27
C PRO A 212 -9.37 -23.41 0.63
N THR A 213 -9.70 -23.39 -0.67
CA THR A 213 -10.13 -22.16 -1.36
C THR A 213 -11.52 -21.72 -0.91
N ILE A 214 -12.37 -22.67 -0.55
CA ILE A 214 -13.74 -22.44 -0.08
C ILE A 214 -13.86 -23.13 1.27
N GLU A 215 -14.32 -22.40 2.28
CA GLU A 215 -14.52 -22.93 3.63
C GLU A 215 -15.83 -22.44 4.24
N GLN A 216 -16.45 -23.28 5.06
CA GLN A 216 -17.54 -22.86 5.93
C GLN A 216 -16.95 -22.35 7.24
N GLN A 217 -17.16 -21.07 7.53
CA GLN A 217 -16.74 -20.43 8.76
C GLN A 217 -17.83 -20.55 9.83
N LYS A 218 -17.63 -21.50 10.75
CA LYS A 218 -18.63 -21.83 11.77
C LYS A 218 -18.89 -20.69 12.74
N ASP A 219 -17.87 -19.91 13.09
CA ASP A 219 -17.95 -18.84 14.10
C ASP A 219 -18.80 -17.66 13.62
N ILE A 220 -18.81 -17.38 12.31
CA ILE A 220 -19.63 -16.33 11.68
C ILE A 220 -20.83 -16.88 10.90
N GLY A 221 -20.99 -18.20 10.81
CA GLY A 221 -22.09 -18.85 10.10
C GLY A 221 -22.12 -18.64 8.59
N LEU A 222 -20.99 -18.26 7.97
CA LEU A 222 -20.91 -17.91 6.54
C LEU A 222 -19.97 -18.84 5.77
N TRP A 223 -20.16 -18.90 4.45
CA TRP A 223 -19.17 -19.47 3.53
C TRP A 223 -18.21 -18.40 3.09
N ALA A 224 -16.91 -18.69 3.15
CA ALA A 224 -15.84 -17.81 2.71
C ALA A 224 -15.15 -18.40 1.47
N VAL A 225 -14.78 -17.52 0.55
CA VAL A 225 -13.97 -17.85 -0.62
C VAL A 225 -12.69 -17.03 -0.56
N LYS A 226 -11.55 -17.70 -0.75
CA LYS A 226 -10.26 -17.06 -0.80
C LYS A 226 -10.13 -16.25 -2.09
N LEU A 227 -10.14 -14.93 -1.95
CA LEU A 227 -9.91 -14.03 -3.08
C LEU A 227 -8.41 -13.99 -3.43
N PRO A 228 -8.04 -14.02 -4.71
CA PRO A 228 -6.66 -13.73 -5.14
C PRO A 228 -6.39 -12.22 -5.05
N SER A 229 -6.37 -11.68 -3.83
CA SER A 229 -6.22 -10.24 -3.57
C SER A 229 -4.76 -9.80 -3.38
N ALA A 230 -4.56 -8.49 -3.49
CA ALA A 230 -3.29 -7.81 -3.19
C ALA A 230 -2.95 -7.81 -1.69
N ASP A 231 -3.93 -7.96 -0.81
CA ASP A 231 -3.80 -7.66 0.63
C ASP A 231 -2.75 -8.54 1.30
N ALA A 232 -2.75 -9.84 0.97
CA ALA A 232 -1.78 -10.77 1.51
C ALA A 232 -0.34 -10.49 1.04
N ILE A 233 -0.15 -9.66 0.00
CA ILE A 233 1.18 -9.21 -0.45
C ILE A 233 1.57 -7.95 0.29
N VAL A 234 0.66 -6.98 0.40
CA VAL A 234 0.87 -5.76 1.17
C VAL A 234 1.20 -6.09 2.63
N VAL A 235 0.35 -6.87 3.31
CA VAL A 235 0.56 -7.31 4.70
C VAL A 235 1.90 -8.04 4.89
N ARG A 236 2.28 -8.91 3.95
CA ARG A 236 3.58 -9.62 4.03
C ARG A 236 4.77 -8.70 3.79
N ARG A 237 4.63 -7.69 2.92
CA ARG A 237 5.65 -6.66 2.69
C ARG A 237 5.85 -5.85 3.97
N THR A 238 4.76 -5.37 4.57
CA THR A 238 4.78 -4.60 5.81
C THR A 238 5.40 -5.40 6.95
N LEU A 239 5.02 -6.67 7.11
CA LEU A 239 5.65 -7.56 8.08
C LEU A 239 7.17 -7.75 7.84
N GLY A 240 7.59 -7.87 6.57
CA GLY A 240 9.01 -7.96 6.21
C GLY A 240 9.78 -6.69 6.58
N VAL A 241 9.25 -5.51 6.24
CA VAL A 241 9.86 -4.21 6.56
C VAL A 241 9.95 -4.00 8.07
N LEU A 242 8.89 -4.31 8.82
CA LEU A 242 8.92 -4.24 10.28
C LEU A 242 9.96 -5.18 10.87
N THR A 243 10.10 -6.38 10.32
CA THR A 243 11.11 -7.35 10.78
C THR A 243 12.52 -6.82 10.54
N GLU A 244 12.81 -6.29 9.36
CA GLU A 244 14.11 -5.67 9.06
C GLU A 244 14.38 -4.48 9.99
N THR A 245 13.40 -3.60 10.16
CA THR A 245 13.54 -2.39 10.99
C THR A 245 13.72 -2.73 12.47
N LEU A 246 12.94 -3.69 13.01
CA LEU A 246 13.08 -4.18 14.38
C LEU A 246 14.43 -4.87 14.59
N VAL A 247 14.90 -5.67 13.63
CA VAL A 247 16.23 -6.31 13.71
C VAL A 247 17.34 -5.26 13.68
N VAL A 248 17.23 -4.24 12.83
CA VAL A 248 18.19 -3.12 12.79
C VAL A 248 18.14 -2.31 14.09
N PHE A 249 16.96 -2.02 14.62
CA PHE A 249 16.78 -1.27 15.86
C PHE A 249 17.29 -2.05 17.09
N LEU A 250 16.93 -3.32 17.23
CA LEU A 250 17.43 -4.20 18.30
C LEU A 250 18.93 -4.49 18.15
N GLY A 251 19.44 -4.59 16.92
CA GLY A 251 20.86 -4.70 16.61
C GLY A 251 21.64 -3.46 17.07
N ALA A 252 21.13 -2.26 16.76
CA ALA A 252 21.70 -1.00 17.21
C ALA A 252 21.68 -0.86 18.74
N MET A 253 20.58 -1.27 19.40
CA MET A 253 20.50 -1.29 20.87
C MET A 253 21.48 -2.29 21.50
N ARG A 254 21.68 -3.47 20.91
CA ARG A 254 22.68 -4.44 21.36
C ARG A 254 24.10 -3.88 21.24
N VAL A 255 24.44 -3.25 20.10
CA VAL A 255 25.76 -2.61 19.91
C VAL A 255 25.99 -1.49 20.93
N GLN A 256 25.00 -0.65 21.21
CA GLN A 256 25.11 0.40 22.23
C GLN A 256 25.28 -0.17 23.65
N ASN A 257 24.65 -1.30 23.98
CA ASN A 257 24.80 -1.96 25.28
C ASN A 257 26.16 -2.67 25.43
N THR A 258 26.73 -3.19 24.34
CA THR A 258 28.10 -3.75 24.34
C THR A 258 29.14 -2.64 24.51
N LEU A 259 29.01 -1.53 23.80
CA LEU A 259 29.91 -0.36 23.92
C LEU A 259 29.84 0.30 25.32
N LYS A 260 28.68 0.26 25.99
CA LYS A 260 28.56 0.71 27.39
C LYS A 260 29.19 -0.24 28.41
N LYS A 261 29.31 -1.53 28.10
CA LYS A 261 29.95 -2.53 28.97
C LYS A 261 31.48 -2.59 28.82
N GLU A 262 32.04 -2.07 27.72
CA GLU A 262 33.48 -2.07 27.46
C GLU A 262 34.25 -0.84 27.96
N LYS A 263 33.61 0.10 28.68
CA LYS A 263 34.39 1.12 29.42
C LYS A 263 35.06 0.44 30.62
N PRO A 264 36.40 0.33 30.67
CA PRO A 264 37.07 -0.34 31.77
C PRO A 264 36.96 0.53 33.03
N SER A 265 36.50 -0.08 34.13
CA SER A 265 36.62 0.48 35.47
C SER A 265 38.08 0.46 35.88
N GLY A 266 38.77 1.58 35.68
CA GLY A 266 40.13 1.78 36.15
C GLY A 266 40.61 3.21 35.95
N GLN A 267 40.40 4.06 36.96
CA GLN A 267 41.40 4.98 37.53
C GLN A 267 40.74 5.84 38.63
N GLN A 268 40.98 5.45 39.88
CA GLN A 268 41.40 6.32 40.99
C GLN A 268 42.17 5.46 41.99
#